data_AF-A0A920DG10-F1
#
_entry.id   AF-A0A920DG10-F1
#
_cell.length_a   1.000
_cell.length_b   1.000
_cell.length_c   1.000
_cell.angle_alpha   90.00
_cell.angle_beta   90.00
_cell.angle_gamma   90.00
#
_symmetry.space_group_name_H-M   'P 1'
#
loop_
_entity.id
_entity.type
_entity.pdbx_description
1 polymer ?
#
loop_
_entity_poly.entity_id
_entity_poly.type
_entity_poly.pdbx_seq_one_letter_code
_entity_poly.pdbx_strand_id
1 'polypeptide(L)'
;MSKSDEISIGIDKEGFLTQLDTTINDYTIREFDQFYKTNRIYEPVLIWVRGDEEIRKTASILLKSGPTVLLRKFVLFNEVDKPDPRAGFYVSFLTS
;
A
#
# COMPACT_ATOMS: atom_id res chain seq x y z
N MET A 1 -34.69 11.70 5.92
CA MET A 1 -33.80 10.68 6.51
C MET A 1 -32.40 10.96 5.98
N SER A 2 -31.52 11.49 6.84
CA SER A 2 -30.14 11.79 6.47
C SER A 2 -29.42 10.48 6.20
N LYS A 3 -28.96 10.25 4.96
CA LYS A 3 -27.90 9.26 4.72
C LYS A 3 -26.70 9.80 5.48
N SER A 4 -26.43 9.21 6.64
CA SER A 4 -25.10 9.27 7.22
C SER A 4 -24.21 8.63 6.17
N ASP A 5 -23.55 9.44 5.35
CA ASP A 5 -22.42 8.99 4.58
C ASP A 5 -21.45 8.45 5.63
N GLU A 6 -21.40 7.12 5.77
CA GLU A 6 -20.36 6.45 6.53
C GLU A 6 -19.05 6.99 5.97
N ILE A 7 -18.38 7.82 6.76
CA ILE A 7 -17.02 8.25 6.46
C ILE A 7 -16.22 6.96 6.49
N SER A 8 -16.07 6.32 5.33
CA SER A 8 -15.21 5.16 5.17
C SER A 8 -13.81 5.62 5.55
N ILE A 9 -13.34 5.18 6.70
CA ILE A 9 -12.05 5.58 7.29
C ILE A 9 -10.89 4.96 6.48
N GLY A 10 -11.17 4.27 5.37
CA GLY A 10 -10.20 3.49 4.62
C GLY A 10 -10.12 2.05 5.14
N ILE A 11 -9.11 1.31 4.68
CA ILE A 11 -8.82 -0.04 5.20
C ILE A 11 -7.59 0.04 6.11
N ASP A 12 -7.60 -0.69 7.21
CA ASP A 12 -6.45 -0.77 8.12
C ASP A 12 -5.33 -1.66 7.54
N LYS A 13 -4.25 -1.84 8.31
CA LYS A 13 -3.10 -2.65 7.88
C LYS A 13 -3.51 -4.07 7.51
N GLU A 14 -4.32 -4.72 8.34
CA GLU A 14 -4.75 -6.10 8.12
C GLU A 14 -5.64 -6.22 6.88
N GLY A 15 -6.61 -5.32 6.71
CA GLY A 15 -7.45 -5.26 5.52
C GLY A 15 -6.67 -4.97 4.25
N PHE A 16 -5.65 -4.10 4.32
CA PHE A 16 -4.76 -3.84 3.21
C PHE A 16 -3.96 -5.08 2.81
N LEU A 17 -3.31 -5.73 3.78
CA LEU A 17 -2.49 -6.92 3.54
C LEU A 17 -3.36 -8.06 3.00
N THR A 18 -4.56 -8.26 3.55
CA THR A 18 -5.52 -9.23 3.04
C THR A 18 -5.88 -8.95 1.58
N GLN A 19 -6.18 -7.70 1.21
CA GLN A 19 -6.48 -7.37 -0.18
C GLN A 19 -5.27 -7.56 -1.11
N LEU A 20 -4.07 -7.26 -0.62
CA LEU A 20 -2.84 -7.48 -1.37
C LEU A 20 -2.65 -8.96 -1.66
N ASP A 21 -2.72 -9.79 -0.62
CA ASP A 21 -2.56 -11.26 -0.69
C ASP A 21 -3.60 -11.92 -1.60
N THR A 22 -4.84 -11.41 -1.63
CA THR A 22 -5.89 -11.99 -2.49
C THR A 22 -5.89 -11.49 -3.92
N THR A 23 -5.22 -10.37 -4.22
CA THR A 23 -5.33 -9.67 -5.52
C THR A 23 -4.04 -9.67 -6.33
N ILE A 24 -2.89 -9.72 -5.67
CA ILE A 24 -1.58 -9.59 -6.30
C ILE A 24 -0.88 -10.95 -6.31
N ASN A 25 -0.46 -11.40 -7.49
CA ASN A 25 0.15 -12.72 -7.66
C ASN A 25 1.68 -12.72 -7.43
N ASP A 26 2.36 -11.64 -7.81
CA ASP A 26 3.83 -11.52 -7.71
C ASP A 26 4.20 -10.26 -6.92
N TYR A 27 4.35 -10.44 -5.61
CA TYR A 27 4.82 -9.41 -4.70
C TYR A 27 5.70 -9.97 -3.59
N THR A 28 6.51 -9.08 -3.01
CA THR A 28 7.19 -9.35 -1.74
C THR A 28 6.97 -8.20 -0.78
N ILE A 29 6.92 -8.52 0.51
CA ILE A 29 6.77 -7.54 1.58
C ILE A 29 8.00 -7.57 2.47
N ARG A 30 8.44 -6.38 2.88
CA ARG A 30 9.36 -6.21 3.99
C ARG A 30 8.77 -5.25 5.01
N GLU A 31 8.56 -5.75 6.21
CA GLU A 31 8.23 -4.93 7.38
C GLU A 31 9.50 -4.30 7.97
N PHE A 32 9.36 -3.12 8.58
CA PHE A 32 10.42 -2.47 9.33
C PHE A 32 9.94 -2.17 10.74
N ASP A 33 10.90 -1.91 11.64
CA ASP A 33 10.60 -1.54 13.02
C ASP A 33 9.66 -0.35 13.08
N GLN A 34 8.64 -0.47 13.93
CA GLN A 34 7.72 0.61 14.19
C GLN A 34 8.47 1.79 14.78
N PHE A 35 8.05 3.01 14.42
CA PHE A 35 8.64 4.21 14.98
C PHE A 35 7.57 5.23 15.37
N TYR A 36 7.89 6.00 16.41
CA TYR A 36 7.01 7.01 16.96
C TYR A 36 7.35 8.36 16.37
N LYS A 37 6.34 9.08 15.87
CA LYS A 37 6.48 10.51 15.57
C LYS A 37 5.34 11.29 16.19
N THR A 38 5.71 12.26 17.02
CA THR A 38 4.78 13.04 17.85
C THR A 38 3.97 12.09 18.75
N ASN A 39 2.75 11.71 18.37
CA ASN A 39 1.86 10.85 19.15
C ASN A 39 1.24 9.72 18.30
N ARG A 40 1.91 9.33 17.20
CA ARG A 40 1.44 8.25 16.32
C ARG A 40 2.52 7.21 16.13
N ILE A 41 2.11 5.95 16.16
CA ILE A 41 2.94 4.82 15.78
C ILE A 41 2.78 4.65 14.27
N TYR A 42 3.91 4.56 13.58
CA TYR A 42 3.94 4.25 12.16
C TYR A 42 4.44 2.83 12.01
N GLU A 43 3.71 2.04 11.21
CA GLU A 43 4.11 0.70 10.81
C GLU A 43 4.58 0.74 9.35
N PRO A 44 5.87 1.04 9.11
CA PRO A 44 6.43 1.08 7.77
C PRO A 44 6.48 -0.30 7.10
N VAL A 45 6.08 -0.34 5.83
CA VAL A 45 6.13 -1.53 4.99
C VAL A 45 6.65 -1.16 3.60
N LEU A 46 7.53 -1.98 3.05
CA LEU A 46 7.95 -1.92 1.64
C LEU A 46 7.32 -3.07 0.88
N ILE A 47 6.56 -2.73 -0.15
CA ILE A 47 5.91 -3.67 -1.05
C ILE A 47 6.61 -3.61 -2.40
N TRP A 48 7.21 -4.71 -2.83
CA TRP A 48 7.74 -4.85 -4.18
C TRP A 48 6.78 -5.66 -5.02
N VAL A 49 6.48 -5.18 -6.21
CA VAL A 49 5.64 -5.90 -7.18
C VAL A 49 6.30 -5.92 -8.54
N ARG A 50 5.96 -6.94 -9.32
CA ARG A 50 6.52 -7.20 -10.65
C ARG A 50 5.39 -7.36 -11.66
N GLY A 51 5.55 -6.76 -12.84
CA GLY A 51 4.54 -6.75 -13.88
C GLY A 51 3.65 -5.51 -13.83
N ASP A 52 3.25 -5.02 -15.00
CA ASP A 52 2.43 -3.81 -15.14
C ASP A 52 1.06 -3.94 -14.47
N GLU A 53 0.43 -5.12 -14.57
CA GLU A 53 -0.88 -5.38 -14.01
C GLU A 53 -0.84 -5.31 -12.47
N GLU A 54 0.15 -5.92 -11.85
CA GLU A 54 0.38 -5.99 -10.40
C GLU A 54 0.72 -4.60 -9.84
N ILE A 55 1.50 -3.81 -10.57
CA ILE A 55 1.77 -2.40 -10.24
C ILE A 55 0.46 -1.61 -10.18
N ARG A 56 -0.39 -1.74 -11.19
CA ARG A 56 -1.68 -1.02 -11.26
C ARG A 56 -2.66 -1.49 -10.18
N LYS A 57 -2.76 -2.80 -9.94
CA LYS A 57 -3.60 -3.38 -8.89
C LYS A 57 -3.17 -2.88 -7.51
N THR A 58 -1.87 -2.92 -7.22
CA THR A 58 -1.31 -2.45 -5.94
C THR A 58 -1.57 -0.95 -5.72
N ALA A 59 -1.35 -0.13 -6.76
CA ALA A 59 -1.68 1.29 -6.70
C ALA A 59 -3.18 1.53 -6.46
N SER A 60 -4.05 0.71 -7.05
CA SER A 60 -5.50 0.79 -6.85
C SER A 60 -5.92 0.42 -5.42
N ILE A 61 -5.30 -0.59 -4.82
CA ILE A 61 -5.53 -0.95 -3.40
C ILE A 61 -5.11 0.22 -2.51
N LEU A 62 -3.92 0.80 -2.75
CA LEU A 62 -3.42 1.96 -1.99
C LEU A 62 -4.38 3.16 -2.06
N LEU A 63 -4.93 3.47 -3.24
CA LEU A 63 -5.91 4.54 -3.40
C LEU A 63 -7.22 4.27 -2.63
N LYS A 64 -7.69 3.01 -2.61
CA LYS A 64 -8.86 2.60 -1.83
C LYS A 64 -8.61 2.61 -0.33
N SER A 65 -7.34 2.56 0.07
CA SER A 65 -6.98 2.43 1.48
C SER A 65 -7.26 3.68 2.29
N GLY A 66 -7.46 4.84 1.65
CA GLY A 66 -7.84 6.06 2.34
C GLY A 66 -6.75 6.59 3.29
N PRO A 67 -7.13 7.36 4.33
CA PRO A 67 -6.19 8.09 5.17
C PRO A 67 -5.36 7.24 6.14
N THR A 68 -5.72 5.96 6.33
CA THR A 68 -5.01 5.01 7.21
C THR A 68 -3.68 4.54 6.63
N VAL A 69 -3.48 4.69 5.31
CA VAL A 69 -2.23 4.33 4.61
C VAL A 69 -1.57 5.56 4.04
N LEU A 70 -0.33 5.79 4.44
CA LEU A 70 0.47 6.90 3.96
C LEU A 70 1.52 6.42 2.98
N LEU A 71 1.38 6.78 1.71
CA LEU A 71 2.45 6.60 0.73
C LEU A 71 3.61 7.54 1.07
N ARG A 72 4.76 6.96 1.38
CA ARG A 72 5.99 7.69 1.70
C ARG A 72 6.87 7.86 0.48
N LYS A 73 6.98 6.82 -0.34
CA LYS A 73 7.82 6.80 -1.54
C LYS A 73 7.28 5.79 -2.55
N PHE A 74 7.39 6.15 -3.83
CA PHE A 74 7.18 5.26 -4.96
C PHE A 74 8.46 5.22 -5.80
N VAL A 75 8.83 4.04 -6.30
CA VAL A 75 9.96 3.84 -7.21
C VAL A 75 9.54 2.88 -8.31
N LEU A 76 9.80 3.25 -9.57
CA LEU A 76 9.52 2.42 -10.74
C LEU A 76 10.83 2.11 -11.46
N PHE A 77 11.08 0.82 -11.67
CA PHE A 77 12.16 0.30 -12.49
C PHE A 77 11.53 -0.23 -13.77
N ASN A 78 11.65 0.56 -14.84
CA ASN A 78 11.15 0.22 -16.15
C ASN A 78 12.22 0.56 -17.19
N GLU A 79 12.54 -0.39 -18.06
CA GLU A 79 13.52 -0.21 -19.14
C GLU A 79 12.81 -0.48 -20.47
N VAL A 80 13.08 0.33 -21.49
CA VAL A 80 12.41 0.24 -22.80
C VAL A 80 12.58 -1.15 -23.43
N ASP A 81 13.73 -1.79 -23.20
CA ASP A 81 14.08 -3.08 -23.80
C ASP A 81 13.85 -4.29 -22.86
N LYS A 82 13.23 -4.08 -21.69
CA LYS A 82 12.90 -5.18 -20.76
C LYS A 82 11.39 -5.21 -20.47
N PRO A 83 10.69 -6.32 -20.79
CA PRO A 83 9.24 -6.43 -20.63
C PRO A 83 8.78 -6.64 -19.18
N ASP A 84 9.60 -6.27 -18.19
CA ASP A 84 9.43 -6.71 -16.81
C ASP A 84 9.59 -5.56 -15.80
N PRO A 85 8.62 -4.63 -15.77
CA PRO A 85 8.67 -3.50 -14.85
C PRO A 85 8.51 -3.98 -13.41
N ARG A 86 9.22 -3.31 -12.50
CA ARG A 86 9.12 -3.55 -11.06
C ARG A 86 8.86 -2.24 -10.34
N ALA A 87 7.99 -2.25 -9.33
CA ALA A 87 7.74 -1.09 -8.50
C ALA A 87 7.90 -1.39 -7.02
N GLY A 88 8.43 -0.41 -6.29
CA GLY A 88 8.53 -0.41 -4.84
C GLY A 88 7.61 0.66 -4.25
N PHE A 89 6.68 0.25 -3.40
CA PHE A 89 5.80 1.12 -2.63
C PHE A 89 6.23 1.11 -1.17
N TYR A 90 6.77 2.22 -0.68
CA TYR A 90 7.07 2.41 0.73
C TYR A 90 5.91 3.13 1.38
N VAL A 91 5.23 2.45 2.29
CA VAL A 91 4.01 2.92 2.94
C VAL A 91 4.17 2.90 4.46
N SER A 92 3.35 3.67 5.16
CA SER A 92 3.20 3.55 6.61
C SER A 92 1.74 3.46 6.95
N PHE A 93 1.38 2.48 7.77
CA PHE A 93 0.05 2.41 8.36
C PHE A 93 0.02 3.26 9.62
N LEU A 94 -1.11 3.96 9.80
CA LEU A 94 -1.42 4.66 11.03
C LEU A 94 -2.16 3.69 11.94
N THR A 95 -1.57 3.32 13.07
CA THR A 95 -2.33 2.62 14.12
C THR A 95 -3.29 3.61 14.75
N SER A 96 -4.58 3.26 14.77
CA SER A 96 -5.61 3.90 15.58
C SER A 96 -5.36 3.69 17.07
#